data_AF-A0A2G8SRA3-F1
#
_entry.id   AF-A0A2G8SRA3-F1
#
_cell.length_a   1.000
_cell.length_b   1.000
_cell.length_c   1.000
_cell.angle_alpha   90.00
_cell.angle_beta   90.00
_cell.angle_gamma   90.00
#
_symmetry.space_group_name_H-M   'P 1'
#
loop_
_entity.id
_entity.type
_entity.pdbx_description
1 polymer ?
#
loop_
_entity_poly.entity_id
_entity_poly.type
_entity_poly.pdbx_seq_one_letter_code
_entity_poly.pdbx_strand_id
1 'polypeptide(L)'
;MALDIVIPILPFEKFIIAHAVLCVIGFLGLLPLGALVARYTRTFSPNWFKAHWIIQFAVAGPVIIVGVSMGIHAVVLAVSGPVNDVHKRWGISIFVLYLAQLAFGASIHFYKPSAWAKGHGRRPYQNYFHAVTGLLIIALAMFQVRTGFRSEWPVQTGRGPITNGANVFWYVWIVLLPVIYFSGVVVLIRRQLAQEKEAREEDTDSAEPKEPIAHEASGSTATEVAKGE
;
A
#
# COMPACT_ATOMS: atom_id res chain seq x y z
N MET A 1 -44.11 25.64 -16.73
CA MET A 1 -42.74 25.65 -17.27
C MET A 1 -41.87 26.28 -16.19
N ALA A 2 -41.25 25.46 -15.34
CA ALA A 2 -40.32 25.99 -14.35
C ALA A 2 -39.08 26.47 -15.11
N LEU A 3 -38.64 27.71 -14.88
CA LEU A 3 -37.34 28.16 -15.36
C LEU A 3 -36.30 27.28 -14.67
N ASP A 4 -35.59 26.45 -15.44
CA ASP A 4 -34.42 25.73 -14.97
C ASP A 4 -33.31 26.75 -14.69
N ILE A 5 -33.34 27.35 -13.49
CA ILE A 5 -32.31 28.27 -13.02
C ILE A 5 -31.04 27.45 -12.83
N VAL A 6 -30.12 27.54 -13.80
CA VAL A 6 -28.79 26.96 -13.71
C VAL A 6 -27.96 27.80 -12.75
N ILE A 7 -27.85 27.35 -11.49
CA ILE A 7 -26.99 28.01 -10.49
C ILE A 7 -25.53 27.67 -10.82
N PRO A 8 -24.71 28.65 -11.21
CA PRO A 8 -23.31 28.42 -11.57
C PRO A 8 -22.53 27.85 -10.39
N ILE A 9 -21.49 27.06 -10.69
CA ILE A 9 -20.61 26.48 -9.67
C ILE A 9 -19.71 27.58 -9.11
N LEU A 10 -19.80 27.79 -7.79
CA LEU A 10 -19.01 28.76 -7.06
C LEU A 10 -17.53 28.34 -6.99
N PRO A 11 -16.59 29.28 -6.78
CA PRO A 11 -15.16 28.95 -6.74
C PRO A 11 -14.80 27.82 -5.77
N PHE A 12 -15.28 27.86 -4.52
CA PHE A 12 -14.97 26.81 -3.54
C PHE A 12 -15.56 25.44 -3.93
N GLU A 13 -16.72 25.40 -4.59
CA GLU A 13 -17.35 24.17 -5.04
C GLU A 13 -16.52 23.48 -6.15
N LYS A 14 -15.85 24.26 -7.01
CA LYS A 14 -14.89 23.71 -7.99
C LYS A 14 -13.74 22.98 -7.30
N PHE A 15 -13.25 23.53 -6.19
CA PHE A 15 -12.22 22.89 -5.39
C PHE A 15 -12.73 21.65 -4.65
N ILE A 16 -13.98 21.64 -4.15
CA ILE A 16 -14.63 20.43 -3.60
C ILE A 16 -14.72 19.33 -4.67
N ILE A 17 -15.12 19.69 -5.90
CA ILE A 17 -15.20 18.73 -7.01
C ILE A 17 -13.80 18.18 -7.34
N ALA A 18 -12.79 19.04 -7.46
CA ALA A 18 -11.42 18.64 -7.72
C ALA A 18 -10.89 17.71 -6.61
N HIS A 19 -11.13 18.06 -5.35
CA HIS A 19 -10.84 17.22 -4.18
C HIS A 19 -11.50 15.84 -4.32
N ALA A 20 -12.81 15.79 -4.56
CA ALA A 20 -13.55 14.54 -4.66
C ALA A 20 -13.01 13.64 -5.79
N VAL A 21 -12.78 14.19 -6.98
CA VAL A 21 -12.25 13.45 -8.12
C VAL A 21 -10.86 12.89 -7.83
N LEU A 22 -9.93 13.74 -7.38
CA LEU A 22 -8.55 13.33 -7.12
C LEU A 22 -8.46 12.34 -5.96
N CYS A 23 -9.24 12.52 -4.90
CA CYS A 23 -9.26 11.59 -3.77
C CYS A 23 -9.93 10.25 -4.13
N VAL A 24 -10.96 10.22 -4.97
CA VAL A 24 -11.51 8.96 -5.49
C VAL A 24 -10.48 8.23 -6.38
N ILE A 25 -9.84 8.94 -7.31
CA ILE A 25 -8.78 8.36 -8.15
C ILE A 25 -7.63 7.83 -7.29
N GLY A 26 -7.14 8.64 -6.36
CA GLY A 26 -6.04 8.28 -5.47
C GLY A 26 -6.38 7.11 -4.54
N PHE A 27 -7.37 7.29 -3.67
CA PHE A 27 -7.67 6.33 -2.60
C PHE A 27 -8.48 5.11 -3.05
N LEU A 28 -9.40 5.26 -4.01
CA LEU A 28 -10.25 4.15 -4.47
C LEU A 28 -9.76 3.54 -5.78
N GLY A 29 -8.94 4.24 -6.56
CA GLY A 29 -8.32 3.70 -7.78
C GLY A 29 -6.89 3.22 -7.56
N LEU A 30 -5.98 4.15 -7.33
CA LEU A 30 -4.53 3.90 -7.33
C LEU A 30 -4.07 3.08 -6.13
N LEU A 31 -4.55 3.37 -4.91
CA LEU A 31 -4.14 2.58 -3.73
C LEU A 31 -4.54 1.11 -3.83
N PRO A 32 -5.79 0.76 -4.21
CA PRO A 32 -6.18 -0.61 -4.47
C PRO A 32 -5.40 -1.23 -5.63
N LEU A 33 -5.18 -0.48 -6.73
CA LEU A 33 -4.37 -0.97 -7.84
C LEU A 33 -2.97 -1.38 -7.38
N GLY A 34 -2.30 -0.54 -6.60
CA GLY A 34 -0.98 -0.86 -6.04
C GLY A 34 -1.01 -2.10 -5.15
N ALA A 35 -2.04 -2.26 -4.31
CA ALA A 35 -2.22 -3.43 -3.46
C ALA A 35 -2.48 -4.71 -4.27
N LEU A 36 -3.29 -4.63 -5.33
CA LEU A 36 -3.59 -5.74 -6.23
C LEU A 36 -2.38 -6.15 -7.06
N VAL A 37 -1.63 -5.18 -7.61
CA VAL A 37 -0.36 -5.46 -8.32
C VAL A 37 0.59 -6.23 -7.42
N ALA A 38 0.79 -5.77 -6.17
CA ALA A 38 1.63 -6.49 -5.22
C ALA A 38 1.08 -7.91 -4.95
N ARG A 39 -0.23 -8.05 -4.74
CA ARG A 39 -0.87 -9.35 -4.45
C ARG A 39 -0.70 -10.35 -5.59
N TYR A 40 -0.96 -9.95 -6.83
CA TYR A 40 -1.00 -10.85 -7.96
C TYR A 40 0.36 -11.10 -8.62
N THR A 41 1.36 -10.24 -8.39
CA THR A 41 2.66 -10.38 -9.07
C THR A 41 3.80 -10.82 -8.15
N ARG A 42 3.65 -10.71 -6.82
CA ARG A 42 4.70 -11.05 -5.85
C ARG A 42 5.30 -12.44 -5.99
N THR A 43 4.51 -13.42 -6.43
CA THR A 43 4.96 -14.82 -6.56
C THR A 43 5.50 -15.16 -7.96
N PHE A 44 5.46 -14.20 -8.89
CA PHE A 44 5.79 -14.43 -10.31
C PHE A 44 6.91 -13.53 -10.83
N SER A 45 7.10 -12.35 -10.27
CA SER A 45 8.08 -11.39 -10.76
C SER A 45 8.80 -10.69 -9.62
N PRO A 46 10.15 -10.59 -9.64
CA PRO A 46 10.89 -9.82 -8.64
C PRO A 46 10.60 -8.31 -8.71
N ASN A 47 10.04 -7.82 -9.82
CA ASN A 47 9.72 -6.42 -10.03
C ASN A 47 8.43 -5.96 -9.31
N TRP A 48 7.72 -6.87 -8.63
CA TRP A 48 6.45 -6.57 -7.94
C TRP A 48 6.59 -5.38 -6.99
N PHE A 49 7.71 -5.30 -6.25
CA PHE A 49 7.93 -4.26 -5.26
C PHE A 49 8.13 -2.90 -5.94
N LYS A 50 8.94 -2.85 -7.00
CA LYS A 50 9.16 -1.63 -7.78
C LYS A 50 7.84 -1.10 -8.36
N ALA A 51 7.03 -1.98 -8.94
CA ALA A 51 5.72 -1.60 -9.47
C ALA A 51 4.79 -1.08 -8.36
N HIS A 52 4.69 -1.80 -7.23
CA HIS A 52 3.91 -1.39 -6.08
C HIS A 52 4.34 -0.01 -5.56
N TRP A 53 5.63 0.18 -5.30
CA TRP A 53 6.19 1.44 -4.83
C TRP A 53 5.89 2.60 -5.78
N ILE A 54 6.08 2.42 -7.09
CA ILE A 54 5.80 3.48 -8.08
C ILE A 54 4.33 3.87 -8.03
N ILE A 55 3.42 2.90 -8.02
CA ILE A 55 1.98 3.17 -7.98
C ILE A 55 1.60 3.89 -6.68
N GLN A 56 2.07 3.40 -5.51
CA GLN A 56 1.68 3.95 -4.22
C GLN A 56 2.31 5.31 -3.89
N PHE A 57 3.57 5.51 -4.23
CA PHE A 57 4.31 6.72 -3.87
C PHE A 57 4.37 7.70 -5.03
N ALA A 58 4.95 7.29 -6.17
CA ALA A 58 5.27 8.21 -7.26
C ALA A 58 4.01 8.68 -8.03
N VAL A 59 2.97 7.85 -8.10
CA VAL A 59 1.73 8.17 -8.81
C VAL A 59 0.63 8.57 -7.83
N ALA A 60 0.25 7.70 -6.88
CA ALA A 60 -0.84 7.99 -5.96
C ALA A 60 -0.52 9.13 -4.99
N GLY A 61 0.75 9.27 -4.55
CA GLY A 61 1.18 10.31 -3.62
C GLY A 61 0.85 11.71 -4.10
N PRO A 62 1.37 12.15 -5.26
CA PRO A 62 1.03 13.45 -5.83
C PRO A 62 -0.47 13.67 -6.02
N VAL A 63 -1.20 12.67 -6.55
CA VAL A 63 -2.65 12.78 -6.78
C VAL A 63 -3.40 12.98 -5.46
N ILE A 64 -3.07 12.20 -4.43
CA ILE A 64 -3.70 12.30 -3.11
C ILE A 64 -3.35 13.62 -2.42
N ILE A 65 -2.07 14.03 -2.45
CA ILE A 65 -1.62 15.29 -1.84
C ILE A 65 -2.34 16.46 -2.48
N VAL A 66 -2.41 16.52 -3.81
CA VAL A 66 -3.14 17.57 -4.52
C VAL A 66 -4.63 17.50 -4.18
N GLY A 67 -5.25 16.33 -4.21
CA GLY A 67 -6.66 16.15 -3.86
C GLY A 67 -7.00 16.65 -2.46
N VAL A 68 -6.23 16.27 -1.45
CA VAL A 68 -6.40 16.73 -0.07
C VAL A 68 -6.19 18.24 0.04
N SER A 69 -5.18 18.78 -0.66
CA SER A 69 -4.90 20.22 -0.69
C SER A 69 -6.07 21.03 -1.27
N MET A 70 -6.74 20.52 -2.30
CA MET A 70 -7.95 21.16 -2.84
C MET A 70 -9.09 21.19 -1.81
N GLY A 71 -9.25 20.14 -1.00
CA GLY A 71 -10.26 20.10 0.06
C GLY A 71 -9.99 21.12 1.17
N ILE A 72 -8.73 21.23 1.59
CA ILE A 72 -8.30 22.24 2.57
C ILE A 72 -8.52 23.65 2.00
N HIS A 73 -8.16 23.87 0.73
CA HIS A 73 -8.35 25.17 0.09
C HIS A 73 -9.84 25.55 -0.04
N ALA A 74 -10.71 24.57 -0.35
CA ALA A 74 -12.16 24.78 -0.37
C ALA A 74 -12.70 25.23 0.99
N VAL A 75 -12.21 24.64 2.08
CA VAL A 75 -12.60 25.05 3.44
C VAL A 75 -12.27 26.51 3.72
N VAL A 76 -11.07 26.96 3.30
CA VAL A 76 -10.63 28.36 3.44
C VAL A 76 -11.53 29.30 2.65
N LEU A 77 -11.82 28.98 1.38
CA LEU A 77 -12.68 29.82 0.53
C LEU A 77 -14.14 29.87 0.99
N ALA A 78 -14.66 28.76 1.52
CA ALA A 78 -16.02 28.67 2.01
C ALA A 78 -16.20 29.29 3.41
N VAL A 79 -15.12 29.64 4.10
CA VAL A 79 -15.13 30.07 5.52
C VAL A 79 -15.92 29.08 6.39
N SER A 80 -15.84 27.79 6.06
CA SER A 80 -16.67 26.71 6.64
C SER A 80 -16.21 26.25 8.04
N GLY A 81 -15.29 26.98 8.66
CA GLY A 81 -14.66 26.64 9.92
C GLY A 81 -13.58 25.53 9.81
N PRO A 82 -12.79 25.31 10.87
CA PRO A 82 -11.71 24.33 10.91
C PRO A 82 -12.24 22.89 10.89
N VAL A 83 -11.41 21.91 11.29
CA VAL A 83 -11.68 20.45 11.31
C VAL A 83 -12.81 20.09 12.31
N ASN A 84 -14.04 20.47 11.98
CA ASN A 84 -15.19 20.50 12.87
C ASN A 84 -16.21 19.37 12.62
N ASP A 85 -16.16 18.70 11.46
CA ASP A 85 -17.04 17.57 11.14
C ASP A 85 -16.29 16.24 11.01
N VAL A 86 -17.08 15.18 10.88
CA VAL A 86 -16.62 13.79 10.77
C VAL A 86 -15.78 13.58 9.52
N HIS A 87 -16.18 14.14 8.38
CA HIS A 87 -15.47 13.97 7.11
C HIS A 87 -14.08 14.62 7.21
N LYS A 88 -13.97 15.88 7.64
CA LYS A 88 -12.67 16.56 7.77
C LYS A 88 -11.73 15.85 8.75
N ARG A 89 -12.24 15.40 9.91
CA ARG A 89 -11.44 14.69 10.92
C ARG A 89 -10.88 13.38 10.39
N TRP A 90 -11.75 12.51 9.88
CA TRP A 90 -11.33 11.22 9.33
C TRP A 90 -10.46 11.38 8.09
N GLY A 91 -10.74 12.35 7.23
CA GLY A 91 -9.95 12.66 6.04
C GLY A 91 -8.49 12.97 6.37
N ILE A 92 -8.26 13.85 7.36
CA ILE A 92 -6.91 14.18 7.83
C ILE A 92 -6.25 12.96 8.47
N SER A 93 -6.97 12.22 9.33
CA SER A 93 -6.41 11.01 9.96
C SER A 93 -5.98 9.97 8.92
N ILE A 94 -6.81 9.70 7.92
CA ILE A 94 -6.50 8.74 6.84
C ILE A 94 -5.33 9.23 6.00
N PHE A 95 -5.25 10.53 5.70
CA PHE A 95 -4.13 11.11 4.97
C PHE A 95 -2.81 10.97 5.73
N VAL A 96 -2.80 11.26 7.04
CA VAL A 96 -1.62 11.05 7.90
C VAL A 96 -1.25 9.57 7.97
N LEU A 97 -2.24 8.67 8.12
CA LEU A 97 -2.00 7.23 8.10
C LEU A 97 -1.42 6.76 6.76
N TYR A 98 -1.86 7.32 5.64
CA TYR A 98 -1.29 7.05 4.32
C TYR A 98 0.18 7.47 4.23
N LEU A 99 0.53 8.69 4.68
CA LEU A 99 1.93 9.14 4.69
C LEU A 99 2.80 8.28 5.62
N ALA A 100 2.28 7.94 6.80
CA ALA A 100 2.95 7.04 7.73
C ALA A 100 3.16 5.65 7.12
N GLN A 101 2.20 5.15 6.36
CA GLN A 101 2.28 3.87 5.65
C GLN A 101 3.35 3.88 4.54
N LEU A 102 3.50 4.99 3.79
CA LEU A 102 4.58 5.15 2.81
C LEU A 102 5.95 5.14 3.49
N ALA A 103 6.11 5.91 4.58
CA ALA A 103 7.36 5.98 5.34
C ALA A 103 7.70 4.62 5.96
N PHE A 104 6.71 3.93 6.52
CA PHE A 104 6.88 2.59 7.09
C PHE A 104 7.27 1.57 6.01
N GLY A 105 6.59 1.58 4.86
CA GLY A 105 6.95 0.74 3.72
C GLY A 105 8.38 0.99 3.23
N ALA A 106 8.79 2.26 3.14
CA ALA A 106 10.16 2.62 2.80
C ALA A 106 11.17 2.08 3.83
N SER A 107 10.85 2.16 5.13
CA SER A 107 11.74 1.64 6.18
C SER A 107 11.96 0.13 6.13
N ILE A 108 10.93 -0.63 5.75
CA ILE A 108 11.01 -2.08 5.57
C ILE A 108 11.95 -2.44 4.42
N HIS A 109 11.84 -1.73 3.30
CA HIS A 109 12.47 -2.16 2.05
C HIS A 109 13.84 -1.52 1.78
N PHE A 110 14.05 -0.28 2.24
CA PHE A 110 15.30 0.46 1.97
C PHE A 110 16.22 0.53 3.18
N TYR A 111 15.69 0.76 4.39
CA TYR A 111 16.54 0.96 5.59
C TYR A 111 16.86 -0.33 6.34
N LYS A 112 15.98 -1.35 6.28
CA LYS A 112 16.17 -2.69 6.89
C LYS A 112 16.89 -2.64 8.25
N PRO A 113 16.30 -2.01 9.28
CA PRO A 113 16.93 -1.89 10.60
C PRO A 113 17.45 -3.25 11.09
N SER A 114 18.67 -3.30 11.64
CA SER A 114 19.29 -4.55 12.11
C SER A 114 18.47 -5.28 13.18
N ALA A 115 17.67 -4.54 13.96
CA ALA A 115 16.70 -5.09 14.91
C ALA A 115 15.59 -5.92 14.23
N TRP A 116 15.28 -5.63 12.97
CA TRP A 116 14.23 -6.27 12.17
C TRP A 116 14.76 -7.40 11.27
N ALA A 117 16.08 -7.52 11.15
CA ALA A 117 16.76 -8.62 10.46
C ALA A 117 16.79 -9.91 11.29
N LYS A 118 16.26 -9.88 12.53
CA LYS A 118 16.21 -11.04 13.42
C LYS A 118 15.00 -11.91 13.09
N GLY A 119 15.20 -12.90 12.22
CA GLY A 119 14.18 -13.87 11.87
C GLY A 119 14.55 -14.64 10.61
N HIS A 120 15.48 -15.59 10.75
CA HIS A 120 15.93 -16.47 9.67
C HIS A 120 14.73 -17.18 9.01
N GLY A 121 14.62 -17.06 7.68
CA GLY A 121 13.63 -17.75 6.85
C GLY A 121 12.13 -17.51 7.14
N ARG A 122 11.73 -16.54 7.97
CA ARG A 122 10.30 -16.21 8.18
C ARG A 122 9.99 -14.82 7.67
N ARG A 123 8.82 -14.67 7.02
CA ARG A 123 8.33 -13.34 6.64
C ARG A 123 8.23 -12.48 7.91
N PRO A 124 8.94 -11.34 7.97
CA PRO A 124 8.97 -10.54 9.19
C PRO A 124 7.60 -9.95 9.56
N TYR A 125 7.33 -9.80 10.86
CA TYR A 125 6.03 -9.32 11.36
C TYR A 125 5.63 -7.94 10.81
N GLN A 126 6.60 -7.04 10.61
CA GLN A 126 6.39 -5.73 10.01
C GLN A 126 5.78 -5.80 8.60
N ASN A 127 6.04 -6.87 7.84
CA ASN A 127 5.46 -7.04 6.51
C ASN A 127 3.97 -7.41 6.56
N TYR A 128 3.56 -8.15 7.59
CA TYR A 128 2.14 -8.43 7.84
C TYR A 128 1.44 -7.19 8.35
N PHE A 129 2.05 -6.48 9.30
CA PHE A 129 1.53 -5.21 9.79
C PHE A 129 1.32 -4.22 8.63
N HIS A 130 2.34 -4.00 7.78
CA HIS A 130 2.23 -3.17 6.58
C HIS A 130 1.06 -3.59 5.68
N ALA A 131 0.91 -4.89 5.38
CA ALA A 131 -0.18 -5.34 4.53
C ALA A 131 -1.56 -5.10 5.15
N VAL A 132 -1.73 -5.39 6.45
CA VAL A 132 -3.00 -5.24 7.16
C VAL A 132 -3.37 -3.76 7.33
N THR A 133 -2.45 -2.91 7.75
CA THR A 133 -2.69 -1.46 7.88
C THR A 133 -3.00 -0.83 6.52
N GLY A 134 -2.33 -1.27 5.44
CA GLY A 134 -2.62 -0.81 4.09
C GLY A 134 -4.05 -1.14 3.64
N LEU A 135 -4.53 -2.36 3.92
CA LEU A 135 -5.92 -2.75 3.65
C LEU A 135 -6.91 -1.96 4.51
N LEU A 136 -6.58 -1.71 5.78
CA LEU A 136 -7.40 -0.90 6.66
C LEU A 136 -7.54 0.54 6.14
N ILE A 137 -6.46 1.15 5.65
CA ILE A 137 -6.49 2.49 5.04
C ILE A 137 -7.43 2.51 3.83
N ILE A 138 -7.38 1.49 2.95
CA ILE A 138 -8.30 1.37 1.81
C ILE A 138 -9.75 1.24 2.28
N ALA A 139 -10.02 0.44 3.30
CA ALA A 139 -11.37 0.29 3.87
C ALA A 139 -11.89 1.59 4.49
N LEU A 140 -11.05 2.29 5.25
CA LEU A 140 -11.38 3.60 5.82
C LEU A 140 -11.60 4.64 4.71
N ALA A 141 -10.86 4.57 3.61
CA ALA A 141 -11.10 5.45 2.47
C ALA A 141 -12.46 5.20 1.81
N MET A 142 -12.97 3.96 1.77
CA MET A 142 -14.35 3.70 1.32
C MET A 142 -15.37 4.41 2.19
N PHE A 143 -15.22 4.32 3.52
CA PHE A 143 -16.05 5.05 4.47
C PHE A 143 -15.96 6.56 4.24
N GLN A 144 -14.75 7.08 4.03
CA GLN A 144 -14.50 8.50 3.81
C GLN A 144 -15.13 9.03 2.52
N VAL A 145 -15.04 8.29 1.41
CA VAL A 145 -15.71 8.66 0.17
C VAL A 145 -17.22 8.64 0.36
N ARG A 146 -17.77 7.65 1.08
CA ARG A 146 -19.21 7.56 1.36
C ARG A 146 -19.72 8.80 2.10
N THR A 147 -19.04 9.20 3.17
CA THR A 147 -19.43 10.40 3.94
C THR A 147 -19.28 11.67 3.10
N GLY A 148 -18.27 11.74 2.23
CA GLY A 148 -18.03 12.86 1.33
C GLY A 148 -19.23 13.16 0.42
N PHE A 149 -19.66 12.20 -0.40
CA PHE A 149 -20.72 12.46 -1.37
C PHE A 149 -22.15 12.40 -0.76
N ARG A 150 -22.36 11.69 0.36
CA ARG A 150 -23.69 11.55 0.98
C ARG A 150 -24.02 12.66 1.96
N SER A 151 -23.03 13.13 2.70
CA SER A 151 -23.24 14.03 3.83
C SER A 151 -22.52 15.35 3.62
N GLU A 152 -21.22 15.30 3.30
CA GLU A 152 -20.40 16.51 3.19
C GLU A 152 -20.81 17.37 2.01
N TRP A 153 -21.07 16.77 0.85
CA TRP A 153 -21.44 17.50 -0.35
C TRP A 153 -22.71 18.35 -0.17
N PRO A 154 -23.87 17.80 0.26
CA PRO A 154 -25.06 18.63 0.47
C PRO A 154 -24.87 19.69 1.56
N VAL A 155 -24.14 19.36 2.63
CA VAL A 155 -23.92 20.28 3.76
C VAL A 155 -23.04 21.46 3.35
N GLN A 156 -21.93 21.22 2.64
CA GLN A 156 -20.98 22.27 2.29
C GLN A 156 -21.42 23.12 1.10
N THR A 157 -22.21 22.56 0.19
CA THR A 157 -22.61 23.26 -1.05
C THR A 157 -24.03 23.81 -0.98
N GLY A 158 -24.87 23.33 -0.04
CA GLY A 158 -26.31 23.58 -0.03
C GLY A 158 -27.03 22.95 -1.24
N ARG A 159 -26.33 22.18 -2.07
CA ARG A 159 -26.91 21.51 -3.25
C ARG A 159 -27.58 20.21 -2.84
N GLY A 160 -28.49 19.77 -3.70
CA GLY A 160 -29.12 18.45 -3.57
C GLY A 160 -28.11 17.30 -3.61
N PRO A 161 -28.56 16.08 -3.27
CA PRO A 161 -27.72 14.89 -3.29
C PRO A 161 -27.14 14.64 -4.70
N ILE A 162 -25.93 14.08 -4.72
CA ILE A 162 -25.32 13.60 -5.97
C ILE A 162 -26.19 12.47 -6.55
N THR A 163 -26.15 12.32 -7.88
CA THR A 163 -26.87 11.26 -8.61
C THR A 163 -26.60 9.88 -8.02
N ASN A 164 -27.58 8.98 -8.21
CA ASN A 164 -27.48 7.60 -7.72
C ASN A 164 -26.29 6.82 -8.31
N GLY A 165 -25.68 7.29 -9.40
CA GLY A 165 -24.47 6.69 -9.97
C GLY A 165 -23.33 6.57 -8.96
N ALA A 166 -23.13 7.59 -8.10
CA ALA A 166 -22.13 7.53 -7.04
C ALA A 166 -22.41 6.43 -6.00
N ASN A 167 -23.69 6.21 -5.66
CA ASN A 167 -24.08 5.10 -4.78
C ASN A 167 -23.80 3.75 -5.42
N VAL A 168 -24.19 3.56 -6.69
CA VAL A 168 -23.98 2.31 -7.43
C VAL A 168 -22.48 2.01 -7.52
N PHE A 169 -21.68 2.99 -7.96
CA PHE A 169 -20.23 2.85 -8.02
C PHE A 169 -19.67 2.41 -6.66
N TRP A 170 -20.04 3.09 -5.58
CA TRP A 170 -19.55 2.78 -4.24
C TRP A 170 -19.91 1.36 -3.78
N TYR A 171 -21.16 0.92 -3.98
CA TYR A 171 -21.60 -0.44 -3.60
C TYR A 171 -20.91 -1.53 -4.43
N VAL A 172 -20.74 -1.31 -5.73
CA VAL A 172 -19.96 -2.23 -6.57
C VAL A 172 -18.53 -2.29 -6.06
N TRP A 173 -17.90 -1.14 -5.78
CA TRP A 173 -16.48 -1.08 -5.42
C TRP A 173 -16.18 -1.68 -4.05
N ILE A 174 -17.04 -1.45 -3.05
CA ILE A 174 -16.86 -2.01 -1.69
C ILE A 174 -16.99 -3.54 -1.67
N VAL A 175 -17.70 -4.14 -2.63
CA VAL A 175 -17.81 -5.60 -2.77
C VAL A 175 -16.70 -6.15 -3.68
N LEU A 176 -16.50 -5.51 -4.83
CA LEU A 176 -15.59 -5.97 -5.86
C LEU A 176 -14.14 -6.02 -5.37
N LEU A 177 -13.66 -4.97 -4.70
CA LEU A 177 -12.25 -4.89 -4.29
C LEU A 177 -11.87 -5.99 -3.27
N PRO A 178 -12.63 -6.22 -2.17
CA PRO A 178 -12.35 -7.34 -1.28
C PRO A 178 -12.40 -8.67 -2.00
N VAL A 179 -13.41 -8.91 -2.85
CA VAL A 179 -13.54 -10.17 -3.59
C VAL A 179 -12.31 -10.44 -4.45
N ILE A 180 -11.88 -9.46 -5.25
CA ILE A 180 -10.68 -9.58 -6.07
C ILE A 180 -9.46 -9.82 -5.16
N TYR A 181 -9.24 -8.97 -4.15
CA TYR A 181 -8.06 -9.11 -3.29
C TYR A 181 -7.96 -10.48 -2.60
N PHE A 182 -9.06 -10.95 -2.00
CA PHE A 182 -9.10 -12.22 -1.28
C PHE A 182 -9.08 -13.41 -2.23
N SER A 183 -9.61 -13.31 -3.45
CA SER A 183 -9.41 -14.34 -4.48
C SER A 183 -7.91 -14.52 -4.77
N GLY A 184 -7.15 -13.43 -4.90
CA GLY A 184 -5.70 -13.48 -5.06
C GLY A 184 -4.99 -14.11 -3.87
N VAL A 185 -5.46 -13.88 -2.63
CA VAL A 185 -4.95 -14.58 -1.45
C VAL A 185 -5.20 -16.08 -1.56
N VAL A 186 -6.44 -16.50 -1.77
CA VAL A 186 -6.82 -17.93 -1.81
C VAL A 186 -6.08 -18.67 -2.92
N VAL A 187 -5.99 -18.08 -4.12
CA VAL A 187 -5.36 -18.71 -5.29
C VAL A 187 -3.84 -18.77 -5.14
N LEU A 188 -3.20 -17.74 -4.59
CA LEU A 188 -1.74 -17.63 -4.57
C LEU A 188 -1.09 -18.05 -3.25
N ILE A 189 -1.86 -18.32 -2.19
CA ILE A 189 -1.31 -18.63 -0.87
C ILE A 189 -0.40 -19.86 -0.90
N ARG A 190 -0.76 -20.91 -1.63
CA ARG A 190 0.04 -22.15 -1.72
C ARG A 190 1.42 -21.87 -2.30
N ARG A 191 1.46 -21.12 -3.41
CA ARG A 191 2.71 -20.73 -4.07
C ARG A 191 3.54 -19.82 -3.18
N GLN A 192 2.89 -18.86 -2.53
CA GLN A 192 3.54 -17.99 -1.57
C GLN A 192 4.20 -18.78 -0.42
N LEU A 193 3.50 -19.76 0.16
CA LEU A 193 4.02 -20.57 1.25
C LEU A 193 5.17 -21.48 0.79
N ALA A 194 5.11 -22.02 -0.43
CA ALA A 194 6.20 -22.80 -1.01
C ALA A 194 7.49 -21.95 -1.14
N GLN A 195 7.39 -20.75 -1.70
CA GLN A 195 8.54 -19.83 -1.84
C GLN A 195 9.10 -19.38 -0.48
N GLU A 196 8.22 -19.12 0.51
CA GLU A 196 8.65 -18.77 1.86
C GLU A 196 9.34 -19.97 2.57
N LYS A 197 8.97 -21.21 2.24
CA LYS A 197 9.64 -22.42 2.72
C LYS A 197 11.02 -22.61 2.07
N GLU A 198 11.12 -22.50 0.75
CA GLU A 198 12.39 -22.61 0.00
C GLU A 198 13.42 -21.60 0.52
N ALA A 199 13.01 -20.34 0.69
CA ALA A 199 13.87 -19.28 1.25
C ALA A 199 14.32 -19.57 2.70
N ARG A 200 13.57 -20.38 3.46
CA ARG A 200 13.95 -20.81 4.81
C ARG A 200 14.99 -21.92 4.79
N GLU A 201 14.88 -22.85 3.84
CA GLU A 201 15.83 -23.94 3.67
C GLU A 201 17.18 -23.39 3.20
N GLU A 202 17.21 -22.50 2.21
CA GLU A 202 18.44 -21.83 1.72
C GLU A 202 19.19 -21.06 2.84
N ASP A 203 18.45 -20.33 3.69
CA ASP A 203 19.02 -19.56 4.81
C ASP A 203 19.64 -20.50 5.88
N THR A 204 19.03 -21.66 6.10
CA THR A 204 19.54 -22.68 7.05
C THR A 204 20.83 -23.30 6.51
N ASP A 205 20.86 -23.69 5.24
CA ASP A 205 22.04 -24.27 4.60
C ASP A 205 23.22 -23.30 4.55
N SER A 206 22.96 -21.99 4.39
CA SER A 206 24.01 -20.96 4.42
C SER A 206 24.60 -20.69 5.82
N ALA A 207 23.88 -21.06 6.87
CA ALA A 207 24.28 -20.86 8.27
C ALA A 207 25.10 -22.03 8.84
N GLU A 208 25.06 -23.21 8.20
CA GLU A 208 25.95 -24.32 8.58
C GLU A 208 27.40 -24.04 8.14
N PRO A 209 28.39 -24.19 9.05
CA PRO A 209 29.79 -24.06 8.67
C PRO A 209 30.13 -25.14 7.65
N LYS A 210 30.53 -24.76 6.43
CA LYS A 210 31.08 -25.71 5.46
C LYS A 210 32.29 -26.40 6.11
N GLU A 211 32.23 -27.73 6.27
CA GLU A 211 33.38 -28.50 6.75
C GLU A 211 34.61 -28.13 5.91
N PRO A 212 35.78 -27.87 6.55
CA PRO A 212 36.99 -27.62 5.80
C PRO A 212 37.29 -28.86 4.96
N ILE A 213 37.31 -28.69 3.65
CA ILE A 213 37.72 -29.71 2.68
C ILE A 213 39.10 -30.20 3.14
N ALA A 214 39.14 -31.40 3.72
CA ALA A 214 40.38 -32.04 4.08
C ALA A 214 41.16 -32.27 2.78
N HIS A 215 42.18 -31.44 2.54
CA HIS A 215 43.18 -31.77 1.55
C HIS A 215 43.85 -33.07 2.01
N GLU A 216 43.52 -34.17 1.35
CA GLU A 216 44.26 -35.43 1.49
C GLU A 216 45.75 -35.15 1.20
N ALA A 217 46.55 -35.16 2.27
CA ALA A 217 47.99 -35.17 2.16
C ALA A 217 48.38 -36.53 1.57
N SER A 218 48.63 -36.55 0.26
CA SER A 218 49.27 -37.65 -0.43
C SER A 218 50.63 -37.93 0.22
N GLY A 219 50.72 -39.09 0.90
CA GLY A 219 51.94 -39.54 1.55
C GLY A 219 53.02 -39.88 0.52
N SER A 220 54.14 -39.16 0.59
CA SER A 220 55.38 -39.56 -0.07
C SER A 220 56.21 -40.41 0.89
N THR A 221 56.25 -41.71 0.63
CA THR A 221 57.06 -42.71 1.34
C THR A 221 58.48 -42.79 0.76
N ALA A 222 59.47 -42.74 1.66
CA ALA A 222 60.81 -43.34 1.64
C ALA A 222 61.78 -42.91 0.51
N THR A 223 63.05 -42.58 0.80
CA THR A 223 64.06 -43.59 1.13
C THR A 223 65.24 -43.00 1.91
N GLU A 224 65.53 -43.65 3.02
CA GLU A 224 66.71 -43.54 3.88
C GLU A 224 67.91 -44.22 3.20
N VAL A 225 69.05 -43.52 3.05
CA VAL A 225 70.34 -44.14 2.74
C VAL A 225 71.32 -43.76 3.85
N ALA A 226 71.72 -44.78 4.59
CA ALA A 226 72.73 -44.72 5.64
C ALA A 226 74.06 -45.32 5.16
N LYS A 227 75.16 -44.81 5.74
CA LYS A 227 76.56 -45.34 5.80
C LYS A 227 77.34 -45.30 4.48
N GLY A 228 78.62 -44.98 4.43
CA GLY A 228 79.66 -44.73 5.43
C GLY A 228 81.03 -44.71 4.73
N GLU A 229 82.03 -44.12 5.39
CA GLU A 229 83.47 -44.04 5.04
C GLU A 229 83.90 -43.06 3.92
#